data_AF-A0A502HLB3-F1
#
_entry.id   AF-A0A502HLB3-F1
#
_cell.length_a   1.000
_cell.length_b   1.000
_cell.length_c   1.000
_cell.angle_alpha   90.00
_cell.angle_beta   90.00
_cell.angle_gamma   90.00
#
_symmetry.space_group_name_H-M   'P 1'
#
loop_
_entity.id
_entity.type
_entity.pdbx_description
1 polymer ?
#
loop_
_entity_poly.entity_id
_entity_poly.type
_entity_poly.pdbx_seq_one_letter_code
_entity_poly.pdbx_strand_id
1 'polypeptide(L)'
;MRHGQPKLVATDKMSALDMKDWIEQYNRSEITNQPVPDASMQLAATAKVIVSSSAPRALTSVQALGLKPALVDALFCEAQLPYGHWKLPRLSSFTWAFILRVLWLCGYSRSVESAGTARMRASTAARRLQSLANEGPVLLLGHGFMNRMIAKQLVADGWVRQKRNGSQYWSATVYQYGGV
;
A
#
# COMPACT_ATOMS: atom_id res chain seq x y z
N MET A 1 7.78 -2.94 -0.07
CA MET A 1 7.90 -2.13 -1.29
C MET A 1 6.54 -1.62 -1.71
N ARG A 2 6.46 -0.37 -2.16
CA ARG A 2 5.24 0.20 -2.74
C ARG A 2 5.15 -0.22 -4.21
N HIS A 3 3.95 -0.55 -4.66
CA HIS A 3 3.67 -0.84 -6.07
C HIS A 3 4.18 0.27 -7.03
N GLY A 4 4.36 -0.08 -8.30
CA GLY A 4 4.70 0.85 -9.37
C GLY A 4 3.61 1.88 -9.64
N GLN A 5 3.90 2.85 -10.51
CA GLN A 5 2.96 3.92 -10.84
C GLN A 5 1.69 3.32 -11.47
N PRO A 6 0.49 3.51 -10.89
CA PRO A 6 -0.75 3.01 -11.46
C PRO A 6 -1.11 3.77 -12.74
N LYS A 7 -1.82 3.11 -13.66
CA LYS A 7 -2.51 3.76 -14.77
C LYS A 7 -3.62 4.62 -14.18
N LEU A 8 -3.35 5.91 -14.02
CA LEU A 8 -4.30 6.88 -13.52
C LEU A 8 -5.28 7.26 -14.63
N VAL A 9 -6.56 7.32 -14.29
CA VAL A 9 -7.59 7.92 -15.15
C VAL A 9 -7.41 9.45 -15.09
N ALA A 10 -7.59 10.12 -16.23
CA ALA A 10 -7.47 11.57 -16.36
C ALA A 10 -8.29 12.28 -15.27
N THR A 11 -7.74 13.38 -14.75
CA THR A 11 -8.22 14.04 -13.53
C THR A 11 -8.89 15.36 -13.86
N ASP A 12 -10.20 15.31 -14.07
CA ASP A 12 -11.04 16.51 -14.01
C ASP A 12 -11.40 16.86 -12.56
N LYS A 13 -11.84 18.11 -12.36
CA LYS A 13 -12.44 18.53 -11.09
C LYS A 13 -13.70 17.73 -10.84
N MET A 14 -13.74 17.02 -9.71
CA MET A 14 -14.81 16.10 -9.34
C MET A 14 -15.31 16.39 -7.92
N SER A 15 -16.52 15.94 -7.62
CA SER A 15 -17.15 16.08 -6.31
C SER A 15 -16.77 14.93 -5.37
N ALA A 16 -17.11 15.03 -4.08
CA ALA A 16 -16.90 13.95 -3.12
C ALA A 16 -17.76 12.70 -3.44
N LEU A 17 -18.88 12.89 -4.15
CA LEU A 17 -19.72 11.80 -4.65
C LEU A 17 -19.02 11.05 -5.79
N ASP A 18 -18.45 11.80 -6.75
CA ASP A 18 -17.71 11.25 -7.90
C ASP A 18 -16.45 10.46 -7.47
N MET A 19 -15.94 10.72 -6.26
CA MET A 19 -14.81 9.98 -5.69
C MET A 19 -15.08 8.49 -5.53
N LYS A 20 -16.33 8.06 -5.38
CA LYS A 20 -16.67 6.63 -5.30
C LYS A 20 -16.16 5.88 -6.54
N ASP A 21 -16.57 6.33 -7.72
CA ASP A 21 -16.21 5.69 -8.98
C ASP A 21 -14.72 5.82 -9.26
N TRP A 22 -14.13 6.98 -8.92
CA TRP A 22 -12.68 7.18 -9.03
C TRP A 22 -11.89 6.21 -8.14
N ILE A 23 -12.32 5.98 -6.89
CA ILE A 23 -11.68 5.03 -5.97
C ILE A 23 -11.83 3.60 -6.50
N GLU A 24 -13.00 3.22 -7.02
CA GLU A 24 -13.23 1.89 -7.59
C GLU A 24 -12.34 1.63 -8.82
N GLN A 25 -12.26 2.60 -9.73
CA GLN A 25 -11.37 2.53 -10.90
C GLN A 25 -9.90 2.48 -10.48
N TYR A 26 -9.49 3.32 -9.53
CA TYR A 26 -8.13 3.31 -8.99
C TYR A 26 -7.80 1.96 -8.34
N ASN A 27 -8.75 1.36 -7.62
CA ASN A 27 -8.55 0.06 -6.99
C ASN A 27 -8.35 -1.07 -8.01
N ARG A 28 -8.97 -0.98 -9.19
CA ARG A 28 -8.81 -1.94 -10.30
C ARG A 28 -7.61 -1.66 -11.20
N SER A 29 -6.99 -0.49 -11.07
CA SER A 29 -5.85 -0.09 -11.91
C SER A 29 -4.64 -1.02 -11.75
N GLU A 30 -4.00 -1.30 -12.89
CA GLU A 30 -2.68 -1.91 -12.99
C GLU A 30 -1.59 -0.83 -13.04
N ILE A 31 -0.32 -1.23 -13.03
CA ILE A 31 0.78 -0.28 -13.23
C ILE A 31 0.96 0.11 -14.70
N THR A 32 1.55 1.29 -14.93
CA THR A 32 2.05 1.72 -16.24
C THR A 32 3.28 0.92 -16.65
N ASN A 33 3.63 0.92 -17.94
CA ASN A 33 4.82 0.23 -18.48
C ASN A 33 6.14 0.97 -18.18
N GLN A 34 6.19 1.80 -17.14
CA GLN A 34 7.44 2.44 -16.73
C GLN A 34 8.43 1.40 -16.21
N PRO A 35 9.73 1.56 -16.50
CA PRO A 35 10.74 0.61 -16.05
C PRO A 35 10.79 0.56 -14.52
N VAL A 36 11.07 -0.64 -14.00
CA VAL A 36 11.36 -0.81 -12.58
C VAL A 36 12.73 -0.20 -12.28
N PRO A 37 12.87 0.63 -11.24
CA PRO A 37 14.19 1.15 -10.85
C PRO A 37 15.14 0.02 -10.42
N ASP A 38 16.41 0.09 -10.83
CA ASP A 38 17.43 -0.94 -10.54
C ASP A 38 17.56 -1.24 -9.04
N ALA A 39 17.52 -0.20 -8.20
CA ALA A 39 17.56 -0.36 -6.74
C ALA A 39 16.40 -1.20 -6.20
N SER A 40 15.24 -1.17 -6.87
CA SER A 40 14.07 -1.97 -6.50
C SER A 40 14.23 -3.42 -6.97
N MET A 41 14.75 -3.63 -8.19
CA MET A 41 15.08 -4.95 -8.71
C MET A 41 16.11 -5.66 -7.82
N GLN A 42 17.21 -4.97 -7.49
CA GLN A 42 18.27 -5.49 -6.63
C GLN A 42 17.73 -5.86 -5.24
N LEU A 43 16.90 -5.00 -4.64
CA LEU A 43 16.31 -5.30 -3.35
C LEU A 43 15.36 -6.50 -3.45
N ALA A 44 14.54 -6.56 -4.49
CA ALA A 44 13.60 -7.65 -4.68
C ALA A 44 14.31 -9.01 -4.87
N ALA A 45 15.48 -9.01 -5.53
CA ALA A 45 16.31 -10.21 -5.69
C ALA A 45 16.86 -10.78 -4.37
N THR A 46 16.94 -9.98 -3.29
CA THR A 46 17.37 -10.47 -1.97
C THR A 46 16.29 -11.26 -1.21
N ALA A 47 15.03 -11.18 -1.68
CA ALA A 47 13.91 -11.76 -0.98
C ALA A 47 13.74 -13.24 -1.29
N LYS A 48 13.61 -14.05 -0.24
CA LYS A 48 13.31 -15.48 -0.35
C LYS A 48 11.81 -15.74 -0.46
N VAL A 49 11.00 -14.93 0.25
CA VAL A 49 9.54 -15.05 0.25
C VAL A 49 8.92 -13.78 -0.32
N ILE A 50 8.12 -13.92 -1.37
CA ILE A 50 7.42 -12.80 -2.00
C ILE A 50 5.96 -12.81 -1.57
N VAL A 51 5.50 -11.71 -0.97
CA VAL A 51 4.13 -11.52 -0.52
C VAL A 51 3.54 -10.32 -1.25
N SER A 52 2.30 -10.42 -1.70
CA SER A 52 1.62 -9.33 -2.38
C SER A 52 0.23 -9.08 -1.81
N SER A 53 -0.21 -7.83 -1.88
CA SER A 53 -1.64 -7.54 -1.77
C SER A 53 -2.39 -8.09 -2.99
N SER A 54 -3.67 -8.40 -2.83
CA SER A 54 -4.54 -8.85 -3.94
C SER A 54 -4.91 -7.76 -4.95
N ALA A 55 -4.49 -6.50 -4.74
CA ALA A 55 -4.77 -5.41 -5.65
C ALA A 55 -4.04 -5.58 -7.01
N PRO A 56 -4.71 -5.34 -8.17
CA PRO A 56 -4.10 -5.52 -9.50
C PRO A 56 -2.77 -4.80 -9.70
N ARG A 57 -2.64 -3.54 -9.28
CA ARG A 57 -1.36 -2.79 -9.31
C ARG A 57 -0.23 -3.43 -8.51
N ALA A 58 -0.51 -4.12 -7.40
CA ALA A 58 0.53 -4.81 -6.66
C ALA A 58 0.95 -6.11 -7.36
N LEU A 59 -0.02 -6.87 -7.87
CA LEU A 59 0.23 -8.10 -8.62
C LEU A 59 1.03 -7.84 -9.91
N THR A 60 0.62 -6.83 -10.68
CA THR A 60 1.35 -6.40 -11.89
C THR A 60 2.73 -5.83 -11.55
N SER A 61 2.92 -5.23 -10.37
CA SER A 61 4.27 -4.85 -9.90
C SER A 61 5.16 -6.06 -9.60
N VAL A 62 4.61 -7.12 -8.98
CA VAL A 62 5.36 -8.37 -8.75
C VAL A 62 5.77 -9.01 -10.08
N GLN A 63 4.86 -9.02 -11.06
CA GLN A 63 5.15 -9.51 -12.41
C GLN A 63 6.24 -8.68 -13.10
N ALA A 64 6.19 -7.35 -13.00
CA ALA A 64 7.21 -6.47 -13.57
C ALA A 64 8.60 -6.65 -12.92
N LEU A 65 8.66 -7.13 -11.67
CA LEU A 65 9.91 -7.55 -11.02
C LEU A 65 10.42 -8.91 -11.51
N GLY A 66 9.68 -9.62 -12.37
CA GLY A 66 9.99 -10.99 -12.79
C GLY A 66 9.75 -12.03 -11.69
N LEU A 67 8.97 -11.69 -10.66
CA LEU A 67 8.75 -12.52 -9.48
C LEU A 67 7.36 -13.17 -9.49
N LYS A 68 7.19 -14.19 -8.64
CA LYS A 68 5.88 -14.81 -8.36
C LYS A 68 5.59 -14.71 -6.86
N PRO A 69 4.40 -14.24 -6.46
CA PRO A 69 4.06 -14.17 -5.05
C PRO A 69 3.82 -15.59 -4.50
N ALA A 70 4.49 -15.92 -3.40
CA ALA A 70 4.21 -17.12 -2.63
C ALA A 70 2.88 -16.98 -1.86
N LEU A 71 2.51 -15.74 -1.50
CA LEU A 71 1.25 -15.43 -0.83
C LEU A 71 0.63 -14.16 -1.43
N VAL A 72 -0.67 -14.25 -1.75
CA VAL A 72 -1.50 -13.11 -2.13
C VAL A 72 -2.62 -12.98 -1.13
N ASP A 73 -2.74 -11.83 -0.46
CA ASP A 73 -3.72 -11.65 0.59
C ASP A 73 -4.29 -10.22 0.62
N ALA A 74 -5.60 -10.10 0.79
CA ALA A 74 -6.29 -8.82 0.97
C ALA A 74 -5.87 -8.11 2.27
N LEU A 75 -5.30 -8.85 3.23
CA LEU A 75 -4.71 -8.32 4.45
C LEU A 75 -3.73 -7.16 4.19
N PHE A 76 -3.01 -7.21 3.07
CA PHE A 76 -2.01 -6.22 2.67
C PHE A 76 -2.55 -5.10 1.76
N CYS A 77 -3.84 -5.13 1.40
CA CYS A 77 -4.45 -4.11 0.55
C CYS A 77 -4.46 -2.73 1.22
N GLU A 78 -4.48 -1.69 0.39
CA GLU A 78 -4.46 -0.29 0.84
C GLU A 78 -5.65 -0.01 1.78
N ALA A 79 -5.44 0.87 2.75
CA ALA A 79 -6.55 1.34 3.59
C ALA A 79 -7.59 2.03 2.70
N GLN A 80 -8.83 1.58 2.79
CA GLN A 80 -9.94 2.08 1.98
C GLN A 80 -10.14 3.58 2.25
N LEU A 81 -10.43 4.34 1.19
CA LEU A 81 -10.79 5.75 1.30
C LEU A 81 -12.31 5.85 1.45
N PRO A 82 -12.83 6.54 2.47
CA PRO A 82 -14.25 6.86 2.50
C PRO A 82 -14.58 7.83 1.37
N TYR A 83 -15.85 7.93 1.02
CA TYR A 83 -16.37 8.94 0.09
C TYR A 83 -17.55 9.70 0.71
N GLY A 84 -17.86 10.87 0.14
CA GLY A 84 -18.94 11.74 0.59
C GLY A 84 -20.14 11.68 -0.36
N HIS A 85 -21.26 12.30 0.02
CA HIS A 85 -22.43 12.46 -0.87
C HIS A 85 -22.57 13.90 -1.37
N TRP A 86 -21.54 14.73 -1.18
CA TRP A 86 -21.56 16.16 -1.50
C TRP A 86 -21.17 16.40 -2.96
N LYS A 87 -21.95 17.22 -3.66
CA LYS A 87 -21.74 17.58 -5.07
C LYS A 87 -20.77 18.76 -5.26
N LEU A 88 -20.54 19.54 -4.22
CA LEU A 88 -19.63 20.69 -4.19
C LEU A 88 -18.77 20.65 -2.92
N PRO A 89 -17.55 21.21 -2.92
CA PRO A 89 -16.85 21.80 -4.07
C PRO A 89 -16.37 20.73 -5.08
N ARG A 90 -16.05 21.15 -6.31
CA ARG A 90 -15.37 20.27 -7.30
C ARG A 90 -13.87 20.54 -7.26
N LEU A 91 -13.10 19.56 -6.80
CA LEU A 91 -11.65 19.63 -6.60
C LEU A 91 -10.96 18.52 -7.40
N SER A 92 -9.63 18.55 -7.51
CA SER A 92 -8.91 17.43 -8.09
C SER A 92 -9.09 16.17 -7.22
N SER A 93 -9.02 14.99 -7.84
CA SER A 93 -9.16 13.72 -7.12
C SER A 93 -8.09 13.53 -6.05
N PHE A 94 -6.87 14.03 -6.26
CA PHE A 94 -5.80 13.99 -5.28
C PHE A 94 -6.08 14.87 -4.06
N THR A 95 -6.62 16.07 -4.27
CA THR A 95 -7.05 16.94 -3.16
C THR A 95 -8.17 16.28 -2.37
N TRP A 96 -9.16 15.69 -3.05
CA TRP A 96 -10.22 14.94 -2.38
C TRP A 96 -9.69 13.72 -1.62
N ALA A 97 -8.80 12.92 -2.22
CA ALA A 97 -8.20 11.77 -1.56
C ALA A 97 -7.43 12.18 -0.29
N PHE A 98 -6.74 13.33 -0.33
CA PHE A 98 -6.10 13.90 0.86
C PHE A 98 -7.12 14.31 1.93
N ILE A 99 -8.14 15.10 1.57
CA ILE A 99 -9.20 15.54 2.50
C ILE A 99 -9.91 14.34 3.13
N LEU A 100 -10.35 13.38 2.31
CA LEU A 100 -11.05 12.18 2.77
C LEU A 100 -10.16 11.31 3.66
N ARG A 101 -8.85 11.24 3.39
CA ARG A 101 -7.90 10.55 4.28
C ARG A 101 -7.76 11.24 5.63
N VAL A 102 -7.75 12.57 5.68
CA VAL A 102 -7.72 13.34 6.93
C VAL A 102 -9.02 13.12 7.71
N LEU A 103 -10.17 13.25 7.06
CA LEU A 103 -11.48 12.97 7.67
C LEU A 103 -11.54 11.54 8.22
N TRP A 104 -11.03 10.57 7.48
CA TRP A 104 -10.96 9.17 7.90
C TRP A 104 -10.10 8.98 9.16
N LEU A 105 -8.96 9.66 9.23
CA LEU A 105 -8.12 9.67 10.43
C LEU A 105 -8.82 10.31 11.63
N CYS A 106 -9.71 11.28 11.38
CA CYS A 106 -10.57 11.91 12.39
C CYS A 106 -11.85 11.08 12.71
N GLY A 107 -12.00 9.87 12.16
CA GLY A 107 -13.09 8.95 12.48
C GLY A 107 -14.19 8.85 11.42
N TYR A 108 -14.10 9.56 10.29
CA TYR A 108 -15.07 9.42 9.21
C TYR A 108 -14.83 8.12 8.42
N SER A 109 -15.54 7.05 8.77
CA SER A 109 -15.40 5.72 8.15
C SER A 109 -16.68 5.26 7.46
N ARG A 110 -17.41 6.17 6.81
CA ARG A 110 -18.66 5.82 6.14
C ARG A 110 -18.42 4.76 5.07
N SER A 111 -19.08 3.61 5.21
CA SER A 111 -19.06 2.49 4.25
C SER A 111 -17.67 1.88 4.00
N VAL A 112 -16.70 2.15 4.87
CA VAL A 112 -15.33 1.61 4.78
C VAL A 112 -14.82 1.24 6.17
N GLU A 113 -13.73 0.47 6.24
CA GLU A 113 -13.07 0.16 7.51
C GLU A 113 -12.66 1.46 8.25
N SER A 114 -12.69 1.46 9.58
CA SER A 114 -12.23 2.61 10.37
C SER A 114 -10.70 2.67 10.46
N ALA A 115 -10.14 3.81 10.85
CA ALA A 115 -8.71 3.94 11.14
C ALA A 115 -8.23 3.01 12.25
N GLY A 116 -9.07 2.72 13.24
CA GLY A 116 -8.82 1.73 14.28
C GLY A 116 -8.75 0.31 13.72
N THR A 117 -9.76 -0.07 12.91
CA THR A 117 -9.83 -1.38 12.26
C THR A 117 -8.64 -1.60 11.33
N ALA A 118 -8.27 -0.61 10.51
CA ALA A 118 -7.10 -0.68 9.65
C ALA A 118 -5.79 -0.83 10.46
N ARG A 119 -5.71 -0.24 11.67
CA ARG A 119 -4.56 -0.42 12.57
C ARG A 119 -4.47 -1.85 13.10
N MET A 120 -5.60 -2.44 13.50
CA MET A 120 -5.66 -3.84 13.89
C MET A 120 -5.27 -4.76 12.73
N ARG A 121 -5.77 -4.46 11.52
CA ARG A 121 -5.40 -5.17 10.30
C ARG A 121 -3.90 -5.09 10.02
N ALA A 122 -3.30 -3.90 10.16
CA ALA A 122 -1.86 -3.71 10.00
C ALA A 122 -1.03 -4.46 11.05
N SER A 123 -1.52 -4.63 12.28
CA SER A 123 -0.89 -5.46 13.32
C SER A 123 -0.90 -6.93 12.93
N THR A 124 -2.04 -7.45 12.47
CA THR A 124 -2.13 -8.83 11.95
C THR A 124 -1.23 -9.04 10.73
N ALA A 125 -1.18 -8.07 9.81
CA ALA A 125 -0.27 -8.08 8.67
C ALA A 125 1.20 -8.12 9.11
N ALA A 126 1.59 -7.31 10.08
CA ALA A 126 2.95 -7.30 10.62
C ALA A 126 3.30 -8.66 11.25
N ARG A 127 2.44 -9.24 12.08
CA ARG A 127 2.66 -10.58 12.66
C ARG A 127 2.80 -11.66 11.58
N ARG A 128 2.00 -11.59 10.52
CA ARG A 128 2.12 -12.52 9.38
C ARG A 128 3.47 -12.41 8.67
N LEU A 129 3.95 -11.18 8.44
CA LEU A 129 5.28 -10.97 7.84
C LEU A 129 6.41 -11.46 8.74
N GLN A 130 6.30 -11.26 10.05
CA GLN A 130 7.29 -11.73 11.03
C GLN A 130 7.36 -13.26 11.03
N SER A 131 6.20 -13.94 11.02
CA SER A 131 6.15 -15.40 10.92
C SER A 131 6.82 -15.91 9.63
N LEU A 132 6.60 -15.25 8.50
CA LEU A 132 7.25 -15.61 7.23
C LEU A 132 8.75 -15.30 7.22
N ALA A 133 9.17 -14.29 7.98
CA ALA A 133 10.58 -13.89 8.07
C ALA A 133 11.47 -14.93 8.76
N ASN A 134 10.89 -15.85 9.52
CA ASN A 134 11.60 -17.01 10.08
C ASN A 134 12.18 -17.92 8.98
N GLU A 135 11.59 -17.92 7.79
CA GLU A 135 12.08 -18.72 6.66
C GLU A 135 13.15 -17.98 5.83
N GLY A 136 13.30 -16.66 6.01
CA GLY A 136 14.25 -15.80 5.32
C GLY A 136 13.67 -14.42 4.96
N PRO A 137 14.42 -13.58 4.22
CA PRO A 137 13.98 -12.22 3.89
C PRO A 137 12.66 -12.20 3.11
N VAL A 138 11.71 -11.40 3.59
CA VAL A 138 10.36 -11.27 3.01
C VAL A 138 10.22 -9.95 2.27
N LEU A 139 9.78 -10.02 1.02
CA LEU A 139 9.37 -8.84 0.25
C LEU A 139 7.86 -8.74 0.23
N LEU A 140 7.33 -7.71 0.88
CA LEU A 140 5.94 -7.30 0.69
C LEU A 140 5.81 -6.31 -0.47
N LEU A 141 5.04 -6.63 -1.51
CA LEU A 141 4.51 -5.68 -2.49
C LEU A 141 3.11 -5.22 -2.06
N GLY A 142 3.03 -3.97 -1.63
CA GLY A 142 1.82 -3.39 -1.09
C GLY A 142 1.70 -1.91 -1.41
N HIS A 143 1.09 -1.15 -0.51
CA HIS A 143 0.66 0.21 -0.76
C HIS A 143 1.23 1.21 0.25
N GLY A 144 1.22 2.49 -0.11
CA GLY A 144 1.91 3.51 0.64
C GLY A 144 1.44 3.64 2.09
N PHE A 145 0.12 3.70 2.32
CA PHE A 145 -0.41 3.95 3.65
C PHE A 145 -0.45 2.68 4.50
N MET A 146 -0.93 1.57 3.95
CA MET A 146 -0.92 0.28 4.64
C MET A 146 0.50 -0.16 5.01
N ASN A 147 1.48 -0.04 4.11
CA ASN A 147 2.88 -0.36 4.43
C ASN A 147 3.41 0.52 5.57
N ARG A 148 2.98 1.79 5.66
CA ARG A 148 3.36 2.68 6.75
C ARG A 148 2.74 2.25 8.08
N MET A 149 1.51 1.76 8.07
CA MET A 149 0.85 1.23 9.27
C MET A 149 1.52 -0.06 9.73
N ILE A 150 1.82 -0.98 8.80
CA ILE A 150 2.56 -2.22 9.08
C ILE A 150 3.94 -1.89 9.64
N ALA A 151 4.66 -0.95 9.03
CA ALA A 151 5.96 -0.51 9.49
C ALA A 151 5.95 0.01 10.93
N LYS A 152 4.88 0.71 11.35
CA LYS A 152 4.75 1.15 12.75
C LYS A 152 4.60 -0.02 13.70
N GLN A 153 3.89 -1.08 13.29
CA GLN A 153 3.71 -2.29 14.10
C GLN A 153 5.02 -3.07 14.19
N LEU A 154 5.73 -3.26 13.06
CA LEU A 154 7.06 -3.90 13.07
C LEU A 154 8.03 -3.18 14.02
N VAL A 155 8.08 -1.85 13.98
CA VAL A 155 8.94 -1.07 14.90
C VAL A 155 8.51 -1.22 16.36
N ALA A 156 7.21 -1.26 16.64
CA ALA A 156 6.70 -1.53 17.99
C ALA A 156 7.08 -2.94 18.47
N ASP A 157 7.18 -3.90 17.56
CA ASP A 157 7.59 -5.28 17.80
C ASP A 157 9.14 -5.45 17.79
N GLY A 158 9.92 -4.36 17.85
CA GLY A 158 11.39 -4.41 17.99
C GLY A 158 12.18 -4.48 16.68
N TRP A 159 11.53 -4.31 15.51
CA TRP A 159 12.23 -4.25 14.24
C TRP A 159 12.88 -2.88 14.00
N VAL A 160 14.13 -2.88 13.57
CA VAL A 160 14.91 -1.67 13.28
C VAL A 160 14.89 -1.39 11.78
N ARG A 161 14.62 -0.13 11.41
CA ARG A 161 14.69 0.32 10.03
C ARG A 161 16.14 0.46 9.59
N GLN A 162 16.54 -0.27 8.55
CA GLN A 162 17.92 -0.24 8.03
C GLN A 162 18.09 0.75 6.88
N LYS A 163 17.23 0.65 5.87
CA LYS A 163 17.32 1.46 4.64
C LYS A 163 15.96 1.95 4.20
N ARG A 164 15.91 3.17 3.64
CA ARG A 164 14.69 3.74 3.05
C ARG A 164 15.03 4.43 1.73
N ASN A 165 14.41 3.98 0.64
CA ASN A 165 14.56 4.58 -0.69
C ASN A 165 13.37 5.51 -1.01
N GLY A 166 13.12 6.51 -0.18
CA GLY A 166 12.07 7.53 -0.40
C GLY A 166 10.65 7.12 -0.01
N SER A 167 9.66 7.67 -0.72
CA SER A 167 8.21 7.40 -0.55
C SER A 167 7.40 7.34 -1.86
N GLN A 168 8.10 7.39 -3.00
CA GLN A 168 7.50 7.35 -4.34
C GLN A 168 7.07 5.92 -4.70
N TYR A 169 6.49 5.72 -5.89
CA TYR A 169 6.28 4.39 -6.43
C TYR A 169 7.60 3.61 -6.48
N TRP A 170 7.55 2.29 -6.36
CA TRP A 170 8.72 1.42 -6.23
C TRP A 170 9.59 1.62 -4.96
N SER A 171 9.36 2.67 -4.18
CA SER A 171 10.11 2.87 -2.93
C SER A 171 9.93 1.70 -1.99
N ALA A 172 11.03 1.34 -1.34
CA ALA A 172 11.08 0.27 -0.37
C ALA A 172 11.75 0.74 0.92
N THR A 173 11.42 0.05 2.00
CA THR A 173 12.03 0.24 3.30
C THR A 173 12.32 -1.14 3.86
N VAL A 174 13.55 -1.32 4.33
CA VAL A 174 14.03 -2.59 4.87
C VAL A 174 14.00 -2.51 6.38
N TYR A 175 13.44 -3.53 7.00
CA TYR A 175 13.40 -3.71 8.44
C TYR A 175 14.11 -5.01 8.77
N GLN A 176 14.88 -4.99 9.86
CA GLN A 176 15.59 -6.15 10.38
C GLN A 176 15.28 -6.26 11.86
N TYR A 177 15.02 -7.47 12.34
CA TYR A 177 14.80 -7.70 13.75
C TYR A 177 16.11 -7.47 14.51
N GLY A 178 16.07 -6.62 15.54
CA GLY A 178 17.24 -6.24 16.34
C GLY A 178 17.60 -7.23 17.45
N GLY A 179 16.94 -8.40 17.49
CA GLY A 179 17.26 -9.45 18.45
C GLY A 179 18.55 -10.16 18.05
N VAL A 180 19.58 -9.94 18.86
CA VAL A 180 20.72 -10.84 19.05
C VAL A 180 20.21 -12.20 19.55
#